data_AF-A0A9P9N3R6-F1
#
_entry.id   AF-A0A9P9N3R6-F1
#
_cell.length_a   1.000
_cell.length_b   1.000
_cell.length_c   1.000
_cell.angle_alpha   90.00
_cell.angle_beta   90.00
_cell.angle_gamma   90.00
#
_symmetry.space_group_name_H-M   'P 1'
#
loop_
_entity.id
_entity.type
_entity.pdbx_description
1 polymer ?
#
loop_
_entity_poly.entity_id
_entity_poly.type
_entity_poly.pdbx_seq_one_letter_code
_entity_poly.pdbx_strand_id
1 'polypeptide(L)'
;MVYATRVGEKPEATDIFHAKEFLGTISAEDYPDEMDRVLSEQPPPPKQKHFNIRTMKTEQMKSDGLFYEVGESRPPMIKCTEWTENQAIPALYHSGILRRS
;
A
#
# COMPACT_ATOMS: atom_id res chain seq x y z
N MET A 1 -6.23 -8.19 -6.78
CA MET A 1 -6.46 -6.78 -6.38
C MET A 1 -5.91 -5.92 -7.50
N VAL A 2 -6.66 -4.92 -7.95
CA VAL A 2 -6.24 -3.99 -9.02
C VAL A 2 -6.12 -2.59 -8.44
N TYR A 3 -5.22 -1.78 -9.00
CA TYR A 3 -5.11 -0.37 -8.65
C TYR A 3 -6.42 0.37 -8.98
N ALA A 4 -6.82 1.33 -8.14
CA ALA A 4 -8.01 2.13 -8.36
C ALA A 4 -7.88 3.51 -7.71
N THR A 5 -8.12 4.56 -8.49
CA THR A 5 -8.22 5.94 -8.01
C THR A 5 -9.66 6.22 -7.57
N ARG A 6 -9.85 6.84 -6.40
CA ARG A 6 -11.17 7.20 -5.86
C ARG A 6 -11.14 8.62 -5.36
N VAL A 7 -12.16 9.40 -5.73
CA VAL A 7 -12.39 10.72 -5.14
C VAL A 7 -13.03 10.51 -3.77
N GLY A 8 -12.35 10.99 -2.73
CA GLY A 8 -12.83 10.95 -1.34
C GLY A 8 -13.00 12.35 -0.77
N GLU A 9 -13.65 12.43 0.39
CA GLU A 9 -13.68 13.65 1.19
C GLU A 9 -12.27 14.00 1.68
N LYS A 10 -11.98 15.30 1.78
CA LYS A 10 -10.70 15.77 2.32
C LYS A 10 -10.59 15.35 3.78
N PRO A 11 -9.52 14.67 4.22
CA PRO A 11 -9.37 14.25 5.62
C PRO A 11 -9.57 15.40 6.61
N GLU A 12 -9.15 16.62 6.25
CA GLU A 12 -9.27 17.83 7.07
C GLU A 12 -10.73 18.26 7.36
N ALA A 13 -11.72 17.72 6.65
CA ALA A 13 -13.12 17.97 6.92
C ALA A 13 -13.70 17.08 8.03
N THR A 14 -12.93 16.10 8.52
CA THR A 14 -13.40 15.12 9.52
C THR A 14 -12.95 15.47 10.94
N ASP A 15 -13.79 15.20 11.94
CA ASP A 15 -13.49 15.45 13.37
C ASP A 15 -12.33 14.61 13.92
N ILE A 16 -11.92 13.56 13.20
CA ILE A 16 -10.84 12.64 13.58
C ILE A 16 -9.49 13.01 12.98
N PHE A 17 -9.40 14.11 12.22
CA PHE A 17 -8.15 14.57 11.63
C PHE A 17 -7.21 15.13 12.69
N HIS A 18 -6.04 14.49 12.85
CA HIS A 18 -5.03 14.93 13.80
C HIS A 18 -4.02 15.91 13.18
N ALA A 19 -3.37 15.52 12.08
CA ALA A 19 -2.34 16.31 11.41
C ALA A 19 -2.10 15.80 9.98
N LYS A 20 -1.40 16.61 9.18
CA LYS A 20 -0.83 16.19 7.89
C LYS A 20 0.61 16.64 7.75
N GLU A 21 1.37 15.86 6.98
CA GLU A 21 2.73 16.17 6.57
C GLU A 21 2.77 16.20 5.05
N PHE A 22 3.37 17.25 4.49
CA PHE A 22 3.54 17.35 3.04
C PHE A 22 4.77 16.55 2.62
N LEU A 23 4.59 15.62 1.69
CA LEU A 23 5.68 14.79 1.17
C LEU A 23 6.58 15.53 0.18
N GLY A 24 6.04 16.51 -0.55
CA GLY A 24 6.79 17.22 -1.58
C GLY A 24 5.88 17.95 -2.56
N THR A 25 6.40 18.20 -3.75
CA THR A 25 5.68 18.87 -4.85
C THR A 25 5.62 18.00 -6.10
N ILE A 26 4.53 18.14 -6.85
CA ILE A 26 4.30 17.53 -8.16
C ILE A 26 3.92 18.63 -9.14
N SER A 27 4.30 18.51 -10.42
CA SER A 27 3.83 19.43 -11.46
C SER A 27 2.32 19.30 -11.63
N ALA A 28 1.65 20.41 -11.92
CA ALA A 28 0.24 20.38 -12.28
C ALA A 28 -0.02 19.58 -13.58
N GLU A 29 0.98 19.51 -14.47
CA GLU A 29 0.90 18.74 -15.72
C GLU A 29 1.02 17.22 -15.50
N ASP A 30 1.69 16.81 -14.42
CA ASP A 30 1.92 15.39 -14.08
C ASP A 30 0.78 14.82 -13.21
N TYR A 31 -0.06 15.69 -12.63
CA TYR A 31 -1.13 15.29 -11.72
C TYR A 31 -2.51 15.33 -12.39
N PRO A 32 -3.34 14.26 -12.28
CA PRO A 32 -3.07 13.00 -11.57
C PRO A 32 -2.42 11.92 -12.45
N ASP A 33 -2.38 12.10 -13.78
CA ASP A 33 -2.20 10.98 -14.72
C ASP A 33 -0.84 10.25 -14.60
N GLU A 34 0.27 10.98 -14.52
CA GLU A 34 1.59 10.35 -14.36
C GLU A 34 1.78 9.76 -12.97
N MET A 35 1.19 10.38 -11.95
CA MET A 35 1.15 9.81 -10.60
C MET A 35 0.41 8.48 -10.57
N ASP A 36 -0.78 8.42 -11.15
CA ASP A 36 -1.59 7.22 -11.21
C ASP A 36 -0.89 6.12 -12.03
N ARG A 37 -0.21 6.49 -13.13
CA ARG A 37 0.61 5.55 -13.92
C ARG A 37 1.69 4.90 -13.05
N VAL A 38 2.53 5.68 -12.36
CA VAL A 38 3.62 5.17 -11.51
C VAL A 38 3.09 4.27 -10.39
N LEU A 39 1.97 4.66 -9.76
CA LEU A 39 1.37 3.89 -8.67
C LEU A 39 0.70 2.60 -9.16
N SER A 40 0.11 2.61 -10.35
CA SER A 40 -0.53 1.43 -10.95
C SER A 40 0.46 0.34 -11.37
N GLU A 41 1.70 0.72 -11.67
CA GLU A 41 2.81 -0.19 -11.98
C GLU A 41 3.36 -0.91 -10.73
N GLN A 42 3.04 -0.42 -9.53
CA GLN A 42 3.51 -1.04 -8.30
C GLN A 42 2.75 -2.34 -8.00
N PRO A 43 3.45 -3.45 -7.67
CA PRO A 43 2.77 -4.67 -7.29
C PRO A 43 1.91 -4.41 -6.04
N PRO A 44 0.64 -4.86 -6.03
CA PRO A 44 -0.21 -4.71 -4.85
C PRO A 44 0.34 -5.56 -3.71
N PRO A 45 0.04 -5.20 -2.44
CA PRO A 45 0.43 -6.03 -1.31
C PRO A 45 -0.16 -7.45 -1.50
N PRO A 46 0.66 -8.50 -1.36
CA PRO A 46 0.18 -9.86 -1.58
C PRO A 46 -0.89 -10.22 -0.55
N LYS A 47 -1.73 -11.20 -0.89
CA LYS A 47 -2.65 -11.78 0.08
C LYS A 47 -1.82 -12.50 1.16
N GLN A 48 -1.94 -12.04 2.39
CA GLN A 48 -1.11 -12.55 3.50
C GLN A 48 -1.89 -13.43 4.48
N LYS A 49 -3.23 -13.45 4.40
CA LYS A 49 -4.06 -14.33 5.23
C LYS A 49 -5.10 -15.06 4.41
N HIS A 50 -5.41 -16.27 4.86
CA HIS A 50 -6.53 -17.02 4.33
C HIS A 50 -7.17 -17.91 5.40
N PHE A 51 -8.41 -18.33 5.16
CA PHE A 51 -9.09 -19.24 6.06
C PHE A 51 -8.57 -20.67 5.83
N ASN A 52 -8.00 -21.26 6.86
CA ASN A 52 -7.52 -22.63 6.85
C ASN A 52 -8.61 -23.56 7.36
N ILE A 53 -9.16 -24.38 6.47
CA ILE A 53 -10.22 -25.35 6.79
C ILE A 53 -9.76 -26.46 7.74
N ARG A 54 -8.45 -26.74 7.81
CA ARG A 54 -7.91 -27.82 8.67
C ARG A 54 -7.87 -27.39 10.13
N THR A 55 -7.54 -26.12 10.39
CA THR A 55 -7.44 -25.55 11.74
C THR A 55 -8.68 -24.75 12.12
N MET A 56 -9.58 -24.51 11.15
CA MET A 56 -10.78 -23.66 11.25
C MET A 56 -10.46 -22.22 11.70
N LYS A 57 -9.33 -21.67 11.24
CA LYS A 57 -8.85 -20.33 11.61
C LYS A 57 -8.39 -19.54 10.39
N THR A 58 -8.45 -18.21 10.49
CA THR A 58 -7.78 -17.33 9.52
C THR A 58 -6.31 -17.19 9.88
N GLU A 59 -5.44 -17.75 9.04
CA GLU A 59 -4.01 -17.87 9.29
C GLU A 59 -3.19 -17.16 8.22
N GLN A 60 -1.94 -16.86 8.54
CA GLN A 60 -1.00 -16.29 7.58
C GLN A 60 -0.65 -17.32 6.50
N MET A 61 -0.63 -16.88 5.24
CA MET A 61 -0.22 -17.69 4.09
C MET A 61 1.07 -17.15 3.48
N LYS A 62 1.83 -18.06 2.89
CA LYS A 62 2.98 -17.79 2.03
C LYS A 62 2.51 -17.22 0.69
N SER A 63 3.44 -16.65 -0.09
CA SER A 63 3.14 -16.08 -1.42
C SER A 63 2.68 -17.14 -2.43
N ASP A 64 3.06 -18.40 -2.24
CA ASP A 64 2.63 -19.55 -3.03
C ASP A 64 1.21 -20.06 -2.69
N GLY A 65 0.55 -19.47 -1.68
CA GLY A 65 -0.79 -19.86 -1.24
C GLY A 65 -0.83 -20.91 -0.13
N LEU A 66 0.31 -21.46 0.28
CA LEU A 66 0.39 -22.45 1.35
C LEU A 66 0.40 -21.79 2.73
N PHE A 67 -0.01 -22.54 3.76
CA PHE A 67 0.09 -22.09 5.15
C PHE A 67 1.49 -22.36 5.70
N TYR A 68 1.87 -21.61 6.73
CA TYR A 68 3.09 -21.88 7.49
C TYR A 68 2.88 -23.08 8.43
N GLU A 69 3.85 -23.99 8.44
CA GLU A 69 3.87 -25.14 9.34
C GLU A 69 4.16 -24.72 10.79
N VAL A 70 3.92 -25.63 11.73
CA VAL A 70 4.21 -25.39 13.14
C VAL A 70 5.72 -25.25 13.34
N GLY A 71 6.14 -24.11 13.91
CA GLY A 71 7.55 -23.80 14.16
C GLY A 71 8.27 -23.12 12.98
N GLU A 72 7.62 -22.97 11.83
CA GLU A 72 8.18 -22.15 10.74
C GLU A 72 8.19 -20.67 11.12
N SER A 73 9.28 -19.99 10.75
CA SER A 73 9.38 -18.53 10.87
C SER A 73 8.39 -17.84 9.93
N ARG A 74 7.64 -16.87 10.47
CA ARG A 74 6.63 -16.10 9.75
C ARG A 74 7.13 -14.66 9.60
N PRO A 75 7.21 -14.11 8.38
CA PRO A 75 7.57 -12.71 8.20
C PRO A 75 6.48 -11.80 8.78
N PRO A 76 6.83 -10.56 9.18
CA PRO A 76 5.83 -9.58 9.58
C PRO A 76 4.87 -9.29 8.42
N MET A 77 3.59 -9.06 8.75
CA MET A 77 2.61 -8.72 7.74
C MET A 77 2.73 -7.26 7.32
N ILE A 78 2.68 -7.03 6.02
CA ILE A 78 2.64 -5.72 5.38
C ILE A 78 1.19 -5.23 5.40
N LYS A 79 0.88 -4.15 6.12
CA LYS A 79 -0.42 -3.48 6.00
C LYS A 79 -0.35 -2.45 4.89
N CYS A 80 -1.48 -1.81 4.60
CA CYS A 80 -1.53 -0.75 3.60
C CYS A 80 -0.55 0.39 3.90
N THR A 81 -0.36 0.74 5.18
CA THR A 81 0.59 1.78 5.60
C THR A 81 2.02 1.42 5.20
N GLU A 82 2.47 0.20 5.51
CA GLU A 82 3.82 -0.23 5.17
C GLU A 82 4.04 -0.33 3.66
N TRP A 83 3.01 -0.69 2.87
CA TRP A 83 3.08 -0.62 1.41
C TRP A 83 3.21 0.82 0.91
N THR A 84 2.41 1.75 1.45
CA THR A 84 2.47 3.16 1.06
C THR A 84 3.83 3.78 1.37
N GLU A 85 4.32 3.59 2.59
CA GLU A 85 5.56 4.20 3.08
C GLU A 85 6.81 3.58 2.44
N ASN A 86 6.86 2.26 2.29
CA ASN A 86 8.07 1.56 1.85
C ASN A 86 8.11 1.28 0.35
N GLN A 87 6.99 1.44 -0.36
CA GLN A 87 6.91 1.14 -1.79
C GLN A 87 6.34 2.29 -2.61
N ALA A 88 5.11 2.74 -2.34
CA ALA A 88 4.43 3.72 -3.17
C ALA A 88 5.15 5.08 -3.17
N ILE A 89 5.41 5.65 -1.99
CA ILE A 89 6.09 6.95 -1.85
C ILE A 89 7.52 6.90 -2.44
N PRO A 90 8.36 5.88 -2.15
CA PRO A 90 9.65 5.73 -2.80
C PRO A 90 9.59 5.63 -4.33
N ALA A 91 8.59 4.93 -4.90
CA ALA A 91 8.42 4.84 -6.34
C ALA A 91 8.12 6.21 -6.97
N LEU A 92 7.27 7.01 -6.33
CA LEU A 92 6.99 8.39 -6.77
C LEU A 92 8.27 9.24 -6.77
N TYR A 93 9.10 9.16 -5.73
CA TYR A 93 10.39 9.86 -5.71
C TYR A 93 11.35 9.35 -6.80
N HIS A 94 11.43 8.04 -6.99
CA HIS A 94 12.34 7.44 -7.96
C HIS A 94 11.97 7.80 -9.41
N SER A 95 10.67 7.92 -9.71
CA SER A 95 10.18 8.37 -11.01
C SER A 95 10.42 9.87 -11.28
N GLY A 96 10.77 10.66 -10.26
CA GLY A 96 11.04 12.09 -10.38
C GLY A 96 9.80 12.99 -10.44
N ILE A 97 8.59 12.41 -10.44
CA ILE A 97 7.33 13.17 -10.43
C ILE A 97 7.08 13.84 -9.08
N LEU A 98 7.44 13.17 -7.97
CA LEU A 98 7.39 13.73 -6.63
C LEU A 98 8.77 14.25 -6.25
N ARG A 99 8.86 15.55 -5.96
CA ARG A 99 10.11 16.23 -5.61
C ARG A 99 10.08 16.64 -4.15
N ARG A 100 11.15 16.35 -3.42
CA ARG A 100 11.32 16.80 -2.04
C ARG A 100 11.40 18.34 -2.03
N SER A 101 10.65 18.93 -1.11
CA SER A 101 10.69 20.37 -0.80
C SER A 101 11.96 20.75 -0.06
#